data_AF-A0A7S3XSW2-F1
#
_entry.id   AF-A0A7S3XSW2-F1
#
_cell.length_a   1.000
_cell.length_b   1.000
_cell.length_c   1.000
_cell.angle_alpha   90.00
_cell.angle_beta   90.00
_cell.angle_gamma   90.00
#
_symmetry.space_group_name_H-M   'P 1'
#
loop_
_entity.id
_entity.type
_entity.pdbx_description
1 polymer ?
#
loop_
_entity_poly.entity_id
_entity_poly.type
_entity_poly.pdbx_seq_one_letter_code
_entity_poly.pdbx_strand_id
1 'polypeptide(L)'
;DAVRRGTATPVQAARCMEVLETAIGFLITTGGSFVKRLDESAGEMMLHQYLRTVLLMEDTSALGSRAVAQQVQLRHLEALHGLLSELMEVDPFEGVDAKYRDDLPDGTAEILETRASMLELSTLLPLLKGFIVANLKEGSIDPDSKA
;
A
#
# COMPACT_ATOMS: atom_id res chain seq x y z
N ASP A 1 -13.99 2.31 12.81
CA ASP A 1 -14.41 1.37 11.76
C ASP A 1 -14.23 -0.09 12.12
N ALA A 2 -15.25 -0.92 11.86
CA ALA A 2 -15.18 -2.36 12.08
C ALA A 2 -14.12 -3.05 11.18
N VAL A 3 -13.87 -2.49 10.00
CA VAL A 3 -12.82 -2.93 9.06
C VAL A 3 -11.43 -2.73 9.67
N ARG A 4 -11.11 -1.53 10.20
CA ARG A 4 -9.83 -1.25 10.88
C ARG A 4 -9.56 -2.20 12.06
N ARG A 5 -10.59 -2.61 12.81
CA ARG A 5 -10.44 -3.59 13.90
C ARG A 5 -10.17 -5.01 13.41
N GLY A 6 -10.60 -5.32 12.19
CA GLY A 6 -10.48 -6.64 11.58
C GLY A 6 -9.20 -6.85 10.78
N THR A 7 -8.59 -5.77 10.29
CA THR A 7 -7.30 -5.76 9.57
C THR A 7 -6.23 -5.07 10.41
N ALA A 8 -6.30 -5.24 11.73
CA ALA A 8 -5.54 -4.46 12.70
C ALA A 8 -4.02 -4.75 12.70
N THR A 9 -3.59 -5.82 12.03
CA THR A 9 -2.16 -6.16 11.91
C THR A 9 -1.68 -5.97 10.46
N PRO A 10 -0.45 -5.46 10.24
CA PRO A 10 0.11 -5.29 8.89
C PRO A 10 0.10 -6.59 8.07
N VAL A 11 0.32 -7.75 8.73
CA VAL A 11 0.29 -9.07 8.08
C VAL A 11 -1.12 -9.43 7.58
N GLN A 12 -2.16 -9.11 8.34
CA GLN A 12 -3.54 -9.33 7.90
C GLN A 12 -3.94 -8.32 6.82
N ALA A 13 -3.45 -7.08 6.90
CA ALA A 13 -3.68 -6.08 5.88
C ALA A 13 -3.02 -6.47 4.55
N ALA A 14 -1.80 -7.00 4.57
CA ALA A 14 -1.09 -7.50 3.39
C ALA A 14 -1.82 -8.66 2.71
N ARG A 15 -2.27 -9.67 3.47
CA ARG A 15 -3.06 -10.78 2.92
C ARG A 15 -4.38 -10.31 2.31
N CYS A 16 -5.03 -9.36 2.96
CA CYS A 16 -6.26 -8.75 2.43
C CYS A 16 -5.97 -7.96 1.15
N MET A 17 -4.82 -7.27 1.08
CA MET A 17 -4.37 -6.52 -0.09
C MET A 17 -4.13 -7.43 -1.29
N GLU A 18 -3.43 -8.55 -1.12
CA GLU A 18 -3.18 -9.51 -2.21
C GLU A 18 -4.49 -10.01 -2.86
N VAL A 19 -5.48 -10.34 -2.03
CA VAL A 19 -6.81 -10.76 -2.51
C VAL A 19 -7.54 -9.61 -3.21
N LEU A 20 -7.42 -8.40 -2.65
CA LEU A 20 -8.04 -7.20 -3.21
C LEU A 20 -7.45 -6.85 -4.58
N GLU A 21 -6.13 -6.88 -4.72
CA GLU A 21 -5.42 -6.64 -5.98
C GLU A 21 -5.78 -7.70 -7.03
N THR A 22 -5.93 -8.96 -6.62
CA THR A 22 -6.41 -10.03 -7.51
C THR A 22 -7.81 -9.72 -8.05
N ALA A 23 -8.73 -9.28 -7.18
CA ALA A 23 -10.08 -8.90 -7.60
C ALA A 23 -10.08 -7.67 -8.53
N ILE A 24 -9.30 -6.63 -8.19
CA ILE A 24 -9.15 -5.42 -9.01
C ILE A 24 -8.55 -5.78 -10.38
N GLY A 25 -7.47 -6.55 -10.42
CA GLY A 25 -6.81 -6.97 -11.65
C GLY A 25 -7.74 -7.76 -12.58
N PHE A 26 -8.58 -8.65 -12.01
CA PHE A 26 -9.57 -9.37 -12.79
C PHE A 26 -10.68 -8.45 -13.31
N LEU A 27 -11.18 -7.51 -12.48
CA LEU A 27 -12.18 -6.53 -12.91
C LEU A 27 -11.67 -5.63 -14.04
N ILE A 28 -10.41 -5.19 -13.97
CA ILE A 28 -9.78 -4.39 -15.04
C ILE A 28 -9.64 -5.23 -16.31
N THR A 29 -9.11 -6.45 -16.20
CA THR A 29 -8.86 -7.35 -17.35
C THR A 29 -10.16 -7.78 -18.03
N THR A 30 -11.21 -8.02 -17.25
CA THR A 30 -12.53 -8.46 -17.75
C THR A 30 -13.51 -7.32 -17.98
N GLY A 31 -13.08 -6.07 -17.73
CA GLY A 31 -13.87 -4.85 -17.78
C GLY A 31 -14.53 -4.52 -19.12
N GLY A 32 -14.16 -5.21 -20.20
CA GLY A 32 -14.84 -5.07 -21.50
C GLY A 32 -16.07 -5.95 -21.70
N SER A 33 -16.12 -7.13 -21.05
CA SER A 33 -17.20 -8.13 -21.23
C SER A 33 -18.01 -8.37 -19.95
N PHE A 34 -17.37 -8.28 -18.79
CA PHE A 34 -18.00 -8.49 -17.50
C PHE A 34 -18.79 -7.25 -17.05
N VAL A 35 -18.23 -6.04 -17.21
CA VAL A 35 -18.91 -4.76 -16.90
C VAL A 35 -20.16 -4.53 -17.78
N LYS A 36 -20.20 -5.05 -19.02
CA LYS A 36 -21.42 -5.02 -19.84
C LYS A 36 -22.55 -5.92 -19.32
N ARG A 37 -22.25 -6.97 -18.56
CA ARG A 37 -23.23 -7.86 -17.91
C ARG A 37 -23.61 -7.39 -16.50
N LEU A 38 -22.82 -6.47 -15.97
CA LEU A 38 -22.86 -5.94 -14.64
C LEU A 38 -23.33 -4.49 -14.77
N ASP A 39 -24.65 -4.35 -14.88
CA ASP A 39 -25.38 -3.08 -14.76
C ASP A 39 -24.96 -2.33 -13.48
N GLU A 40 -25.49 -1.13 -13.20
CA GLU A 40 -25.20 -0.37 -11.96
C GLU A 40 -25.26 -1.22 -10.66
N SER A 41 -26.01 -2.34 -10.67
CA SER A 41 -26.07 -3.37 -9.62
C SER A 41 -24.75 -4.10 -9.29
N ALA A 42 -23.77 -4.02 -10.18
CA ALA A 42 -22.48 -4.69 -10.04
C ALA A 42 -21.64 -4.16 -8.88
N GLY A 43 -21.65 -2.84 -8.72
CA GLY A 43 -20.97 -2.17 -7.62
C GLY A 43 -21.53 -2.56 -6.26
N GLU A 44 -22.77 -3.07 -6.21
CA GLU A 44 -23.45 -3.50 -4.99
C GLU A 44 -23.14 -4.95 -4.62
N MET A 45 -22.55 -5.72 -5.53
CA MET A 45 -22.11 -7.09 -5.24
C MET A 45 -21.08 -7.07 -4.11
N MET A 46 -21.26 -7.95 -3.13
CA MET A 46 -20.31 -8.09 -2.03
C MET A 46 -19.00 -8.69 -2.52
N LEU A 47 -17.88 -8.19 -2.00
CA LEU A 47 -16.54 -8.67 -2.37
C LEU A 47 -16.40 -10.18 -2.12
N HIS A 48 -16.81 -10.68 -0.94
CA HIS A 48 -16.74 -12.14 -0.66
C HIS A 48 -17.56 -12.97 -1.66
N GLN A 49 -18.71 -12.45 -2.09
CA GLN A 49 -19.58 -13.12 -3.05
C GLN A 49 -18.91 -13.14 -4.43
N TYR A 50 -18.28 -12.04 -4.84
CA TYR A 50 -17.53 -11.95 -6.08
C TYR A 50 -16.35 -12.94 -6.10
N LEU A 51 -15.53 -12.95 -5.05
CA LEU A 51 -14.40 -13.87 -4.93
C LEU A 51 -14.83 -15.33 -5.07
N ARG A 52 -15.92 -15.72 -4.40
CA ARG A 52 -16.39 -17.10 -4.40
C ARG A 52 -17.08 -17.51 -5.71
N THR A 53 -17.86 -16.61 -6.32
CA THR A 53 -18.71 -16.96 -7.46
C THR A 53 -18.08 -16.65 -8.82
N VAL A 54 -17.20 -15.66 -8.89
CA VAL A 54 -16.55 -15.21 -10.12
C VAL A 54 -15.10 -15.69 -10.17
N LEU A 55 -14.34 -15.47 -9.10
CA LEU A 55 -12.94 -15.92 -9.03
C LEU A 55 -12.78 -17.36 -8.53
N LEU A 56 -13.88 -18.00 -8.14
CA LEU A 56 -13.90 -19.38 -7.63
C LEU A 56 -12.94 -19.62 -6.45
N MET A 57 -12.73 -18.59 -5.63
CA MET A 57 -11.94 -18.69 -4.40
C MET A 57 -12.81 -19.22 -3.26
N GLU A 58 -12.64 -20.48 -2.90
CA GLU A 58 -13.42 -21.12 -1.83
C GLU A 58 -13.03 -20.61 -0.44
N ASP A 59 -11.76 -20.25 -0.25
CA ASP A 59 -11.25 -19.71 1.00
C ASP A 59 -11.13 -18.18 0.94
N THR A 60 -12.11 -17.49 1.51
CA THR A 60 -12.09 -16.03 1.69
C THR A 60 -11.57 -15.61 3.06
N SER A 61 -10.98 -16.52 3.85
CA SER A 61 -10.39 -16.19 5.16
C SER A 61 -9.26 -15.18 5.05
N ALA A 62 -8.62 -15.10 3.87
CA ALA A 62 -7.58 -14.13 3.54
C ALA A 62 -8.07 -12.67 3.53
N LEU A 63 -9.39 -12.41 3.46
CA LEU A 63 -9.95 -11.07 3.74
C LEU A 63 -9.74 -10.61 5.19
N GLY A 64 -9.26 -11.51 6.06
CA GLY A 64 -8.82 -11.25 7.42
C GLY A 64 -9.95 -11.04 8.42
N SER A 65 -10.99 -10.31 8.02
CA SER A 65 -12.10 -9.95 8.89
C SER A 65 -13.47 -10.24 8.31
N ARG A 66 -14.37 -10.67 9.20
CA ARG A 66 -15.79 -10.81 8.93
C ARG A 66 -16.43 -9.49 8.49
N ALA A 67 -15.92 -8.35 8.97
CA ALA A 67 -16.41 -7.03 8.56
C ALA A 67 -16.09 -6.74 7.09
N VAL A 68 -14.86 -7.03 6.64
CA VAL A 68 -14.49 -6.92 5.21
C VAL A 68 -15.35 -7.85 4.37
N ALA A 69 -15.48 -9.11 4.78
CA ALA A 69 -16.30 -10.07 4.04
C ALA A 69 -17.78 -9.64 3.93
N GLN A 70 -18.38 -9.13 5.02
CA GLN A 70 -19.83 -8.91 5.09
C GLN A 70 -20.28 -7.48 4.79
N GLN A 71 -19.38 -6.51 4.63
CA GLN A 71 -19.73 -5.09 4.47
C GLN A 71 -19.06 -4.41 3.27
N VAL A 72 -18.07 -5.05 2.64
CA VAL A 72 -17.36 -4.48 1.49
C VAL A 72 -18.03 -4.95 0.20
N GLN A 73 -18.39 -3.99 -0.64
CA GLN A 73 -18.92 -4.19 -1.98
C GLN A 73 -17.88 -3.80 -3.03
N LEU A 74 -18.08 -4.20 -4.27
CA LEU A 74 -17.13 -3.91 -5.36
C LEU A 74 -16.93 -2.40 -5.61
N ARG A 75 -17.92 -1.56 -5.28
CA ARG A 75 -17.74 -0.10 -5.32
C ARG A 75 -16.80 0.46 -4.24
N HIS A 76 -16.48 -0.32 -3.21
CA HIS A 76 -15.62 0.09 -2.10
C HIS A 76 -14.15 -0.33 -2.27
N LEU A 77 -13.77 -0.96 -3.39
CA LEU A 77 -12.43 -1.55 -3.53
C LEU A 77 -11.31 -0.51 -3.46
N GLU A 78 -11.49 0.66 -4.08
CA GLU A 78 -10.50 1.74 -4.05
C GLU A 78 -10.32 2.30 -2.64
N ALA A 79 -11.42 2.54 -1.93
CA ALA A 79 -11.38 3.01 -0.54
C ALA A 79 -10.75 1.97 0.40
N LEU A 80 -11.04 0.68 0.19
CA LEU A 80 -10.42 -0.41 0.95
C LEU A 80 -8.93 -0.52 0.64
N HIS A 81 -8.53 -0.36 -0.62
CA HIS A 81 -7.13 -0.39 -1.03
C HIS A 81 -6.34 0.75 -0.37
N GLY A 82 -6.87 1.97 -0.37
CA GLY A 82 -6.25 3.10 0.34
C GLY A 82 -6.10 2.80 1.84
N LEU A 83 -7.15 2.30 2.47
CA LEU A 83 -7.14 1.95 3.89
C LEU A 83 -6.11 0.85 4.22
N LEU A 84 -6.04 -0.22 3.42
CA LEU A 84 -5.07 -1.29 3.62
C LEU A 84 -3.65 -0.80 3.39
N SER A 85 -3.43 0.08 2.40
CA SER A 85 -2.11 0.68 2.14
C SER A 85 -1.63 1.51 3.34
N GLU A 86 -2.51 2.29 3.97
CA GLU A 86 -2.21 3.00 5.21
C GLU A 86 -1.89 2.05 6.36
N LEU A 87 -2.66 0.96 6.53
CA LEU A 87 -2.47 0.00 7.61
C LEU A 87 -1.25 -0.90 7.42
N MET A 88 -0.81 -1.06 6.17
CA MET A 88 0.38 -1.81 5.84
C MET A 88 1.65 -1.03 6.15
N GLU A 89 1.56 0.27 6.48
CA GLU A 89 2.66 1.24 6.72
C GLU A 89 4.03 0.56 6.77
N VAL A 90 4.48 0.22 5.57
CA VAL A 90 5.79 -0.35 5.33
C VAL A 90 6.75 0.79 5.58
N ASP A 91 7.81 0.57 6.36
CA ASP A 91 8.89 1.54 6.46
C ASP A 91 9.23 1.98 5.03
N PRO A 92 8.97 3.25 4.66
CA PRO A 92 9.16 3.69 3.27
C PRO A 92 10.61 3.54 2.83
N PHE A 93 11.52 3.35 3.79
CA PHE A 93 12.93 3.11 3.57
C PHE A 93 13.30 1.63 3.64
N GLU A 94 12.38 0.66 3.76
CA GLU A 94 12.69 -0.78 3.90
C GLU A 94 13.67 -1.31 2.84
N GLY A 95 13.61 -0.79 1.62
CA GLY A 95 14.54 -1.15 0.53
C GLY A 95 15.85 -0.34 0.46
N VAL A 96 16.08 0.59 1.39
CA VAL A 96 17.28 1.44 1.46
C VAL A 96 18.41 0.69 2.15
N ASP A 97 19.61 0.75 1.59
CA ASP A 97 20.78 0.10 2.18
C ASP A 97 21.04 0.62 3.62
N ALA A 98 21.37 -0.30 4.54
CA ALA A 98 21.57 0.00 5.96
C ALA A 98 22.61 1.10 6.20
N LYS A 99 23.63 1.24 5.32
CA LYS A 99 24.67 2.28 5.42
C LYS A 99 24.15 3.72 5.30
N TYR A 100 22.93 3.91 4.80
CA TYR A 100 22.27 5.22 4.72
C TYR A 100 21.26 5.45 5.85
N ARG A 101 21.14 4.50 6.79
CA ARG A 101 20.19 4.55 7.91
C ARG A 101 20.88 4.70 9.27
N ASP A 102 22.16 5.07 9.28
CA ASP A 102 22.87 5.35 10.51
C ASP A 102 22.27 6.56 11.23
N ASP A 103 22.31 6.52 12.55
CA ASP A 103 21.87 7.63 13.39
C ASP A 103 22.68 8.89 13.10
N LEU A 104 22.01 10.04 13.20
CA LEU A 104 22.68 11.33 13.05
C LEU A 104 23.72 11.50 14.16
N PRO A 105 24.94 11.97 13.85
CA PRO A 105 25.94 12.26 14.85
C PRO A 105 25.44 13.32 15.85
N ASP A 106 25.85 13.17 17.12
CA ASP A 106 25.49 14.07 18.22
C ASP A 106 25.72 15.55 17.84
N GLY A 107 24.70 16.38 18.06
CA GLY A 107 24.71 17.81 17.73
C GLY A 107 24.34 18.17 16.29
N THR A 108 24.32 17.20 15.36
CA THR A 108 23.89 17.46 13.97
C THR A 108 22.38 17.64 13.87
N ALA A 109 21.62 16.92 14.70
CA ALA A 109 20.16 17.00 14.74
C ALA A 109 19.66 18.41 15.06
N GLU A 110 20.24 19.07 16.07
CA GLU A 110 19.86 20.45 16.46
C GLU A 110 20.14 21.47 15.35
N ILE A 111 21.25 21.30 14.63
CA ILE A 111 21.59 22.13 13.48
C ILE A 111 20.57 21.91 12.36
N LEU A 112 20.20 20.65 12.11
CA LEU A 112 19.23 20.29 11.08
C LEU A 112 17.84 20.84 11.40
N GLU A 113 17.36 20.73 12.62
CA GLU A 113 16.07 21.31 13.04
C GLU A 113 16.06 22.83 12.89
N THR A 114 17.14 23.50 13.32
CA THR A 114 17.27 24.96 13.18
C THR A 114 17.21 25.37 11.71
N ARG A 115 17.90 24.65 10.82
CA ARG A 115 17.94 24.96 9.38
C ARG A 115 16.69 24.51 8.63
N ALA A 116 16.04 23.43 9.07
CA ALA A 116 14.81 22.90 8.49
C ALA A 116 13.68 23.94 8.54
N SER A 117 13.65 24.76 9.60
CA SER A 117 12.70 25.89 9.70
C SER A 117 12.85 26.94 8.60
N MET A 118 14.01 26.99 7.94
CA MET A 118 14.31 27.91 6.84
C MET A 118 14.07 27.29 5.46
N LEU A 119 13.67 26.02 5.39
CA LEU A 119 13.47 25.26 4.16
C LEU A 119 11.98 25.00 3.92
N GLU A 120 11.59 24.92 2.64
CA GLU A 120 10.23 24.54 2.25
C GLU A 120 10.05 23.02 2.32
N LEU A 121 9.88 22.50 3.53
CA LEU A 121 9.85 21.05 3.81
C LEU A 121 8.71 20.33 3.08
N SER A 122 7.57 21.00 2.86
CA SER A 122 6.44 20.45 2.10
C SER A 122 6.80 20.08 0.66
N THR A 123 7.78 20.78 0.09
CA THR A 123 8.25 20.56 -1.29
C THR A 123 9.51 19.70 -1.30
N LEU A 124 10.41 19.92 -0.34
CA LEU A 124 11.69 19.21 -0.26
C LEU A 124 11.53 17.74 0.18
N LEU A 125 10.72 17.47 1.21
CA LEU A 125 10.61 16.11 1.78
C LEU A 125 10.05 15.08 0.79
N PRO A 126 9.02 15.37 -0.03
CA PRO A 126 8.57 14.43 -1.06
C PRO A 126 9.65 14.11 -2.10
N LEU A 127 10.40 15.13 -2.54
CA LEU A 127 11.49 14.96 -3.50
C LEU A 127 12.63 14.13 -2.89
N LEU A 128 13.02 14.43 -1.65
CA LEU A 128 14.08 13.73 -0.93
C LEU A 128 13.69 12.28 -0.67
N LYS A 129 12.46 12.02 -0.21
CA LYS A 129 11.91 10.68 -0.05
C LYS A 129 11.96 9.91 -1.36
N GLY A 130 11.49 10.50 -2.46
CA GLY A 130 11.52 9.89 -3.78
C GLY A 130 12.94 9.54 -4.24
N PHE A 131 13.89 10.45 -4.03
CA PHE A 131 15.30 10.23 -4.35
C PHE A 131 15.90 9.08 -3.52
N ILE A 132 15.67 9.08 -2.20
CA ILE A 132 16.19 8.07 -1.27
C ILE A 132 15.69 6.67 -1.68
N VAL A 133 14.37 6.52 -1.84
CA VAL A 133 13.76 5.23 -2.19
C VAL A 133 14.21 4.74 -3.56
N ALA A 134 14.43 5.65 -4.51
CA ALA A 134 14.84 5.29 -5.87
C ALA A 134 16.34 4.92 -5.98
N ASN A 135 17.22 5.62 -5.27
CA ASN A 135 18.67 5.60 -5.55
C ASN A 135 19.55 5.08 -4.40
N LEU A 136 19.05 4.93 -3.17
CA LEU A 136 19.87 4.52 -2.03
C LEU A 136 19.73 3.02 -1.73
N LYS A 137 19.85 2.18 -2.77
CA LYS A 137 19.80 0.71 -2.66
C LYS A 137 21.21 0.11 -2.78
N GLU A 138 21.35 -1.16 -2.42
CA GLU A 138 22.62 -1.90 -2.54
C GLU A 138 23.21 -1.77 -3.97
N GLY A 139 24.47 -1.35 -4.08
CA GLY A 139 25.17 -1.17 -5.37
C GLY A 139 24.85 0.10 -6.19
N SER A 140 24.03 1.02 -5.69
CA SER A 140 23.55 2.19 -6.47
C SER A 140 24.51 3.38 -6.50
N ILE A 141 25.35 3.51 -5.47
CA ILE A 141 26.36 4.56 -5.35
C ILE A 141 27.62 3.89 -4.84
N ASP A 142 28.44 3.40 -5.77
CA ASP A 142 29.78 2.90 -5.47
C ASP A 142 30.76 4.08 -5.55
N PRO A 143 31.34 4.54 -4.43
CA PRO A 143 32.35 5.60 -4.46
C PRO A 143 33.64 5.17 -5.18
N ASP A 144 33.81 3.87 -5.47
CA ASP A 144 34.95 3.31 -6.19
C ASP A 144 34.69 2.98 -7.67
N SER A 145 33.56 3.44 -8.24
CA SER A 145 33.34 3.38 -9.69
C SER A 145 34.29 4.35 -10.40
N LYS A 146 35.53 3.87 -10.62
CA LYS A 146 36.54 4.54 -11.43
C LYS A 146 36.00 4.73 -12.84
N ALA A 147 35.80 5.99 -13.22
CA ALA A 147 35.80 6.41 -14.61
C ALA A 147 37.19 6.20 -15.25
#